data_AF-A0A383BSP1-F1
#
_entry.id   AF-A0A383BSP1-F1
#
_cell.length_a   1.000
_cell.length_b   1.000
_cell.length_c   1.000
_cell.angle_alpha   90.00
_cell.angle_beta   90.00
_cell.angle_gamma   90.00
#
_symmetry.space_group_name_H-M   'P 1'
#
loop_
_entity.id
_entity.type
_entity.pdbx_description
1 polymer ?
#
loop_
_entity_poly.entity_id
_entity_poly.type
_entity_poly.pdbx_seq_one_letter_code
_entity_poly.pdbx_strand_id
1 'polypeptide(L)'
;MRRFNRTPCYTGPDDPERGEVRDTLHLGETVVIETVGGSDHDYAAAGETRAGQITAANTPRYSRPGGPFIIDGIEPDDWVAIEIVDMECGPYGFYRNAGPHWGYWRCVAPVRDGLVHFPPDFVVPVRPMIGVIELESVASHPIDHGGNMDFNSIQPGSTIHIRAQRKGGCLFLGDTH
;
A
#
# COMPACT_ATOMS: atom_id res chain seq x y z
N MET A 1 -13.47 -13.71 -8.59
CA MET A 1 -12.82 -12.62 -7.83
C MET A 1 -11.84 -11.93 -8.76
N ARG A 2 -11.99 -10.61 -8.98
CA ARG A 2 -11.06 -9.83 -9.81
C ARG A 2 -9.74 -9.63 -9.08
N ARG A 3 -8.64 -9.58 -9.84
CA ARG A 3 -7.30 -9.34 -9.31
C ARG A 3 -6.64 -8.20 -10.06
N PHE A 4 -6.10 -7.26 -9.30
CA PHE A 4 -5.37 -6.10 -9.80
C PHE A 4 -3.89 -6.28 -9.49
N ASN A 5 -3.14 -6.75 -10.48
CA ASN A 5 -1.70 -7.01 -10.36
C ASN A 5 -0.91 -5.71 -10.41
N ARG A 6 0.18 -5.59 -9.65
CA ARG A 6 1.06 -4.41 -9.71
C ARG A 6 1.82 -4.27 -11.03
N THR A 7 1.81 -5.34 -11.85
CA THR A 7 2.46 -5.41 -13.16
C THR A 7 1.44 -5.37 -14.32
N PRO A 8 1.81 -4.84 -15.51
CA PRO A 8 3.10 -4.21 -15.83
C PRO A 8 3.31 -2.94 -15.01
N CYS A 9 4.55 -2.69 -14.56
CA CYS A 9 4.87 -1.44 -13.87
C CYS A 9 4.74 -0.26 -14.84
N TYR A 10 4.57 0.94 -14.31
CA TYR A 10 4.74 2.18 -15.06
C TYR A 10 6.13 2.22 -15.71
N THR A 11 6.18 2.81 -16.90
CA THR A 11 7.38 2.95 -17.72
C THR A 11 8.33 4.04 -17.21
N GLY A 12 7.84 4.97 -16.39
CA GLY A 12 8.62 6.08 -15.85
C GLY A 12 7.76 7.08 -15.09
N PRO A 13 8.34 8.17 -14.56
CA PRO A 13 7.61 9.25 -13.91
C PRO A 13 6.57 9.92 -14.82
N ASP A 14 6.83 9.94 -16.13
CA ASP A 14 5.98 10.54 -17.16
C ASP A 14 5.03 9.52 -17.83
N ASP A 15 4.84 8.35 -17.22
CA ASP A 15 3.91 7.35 -17.73
C ASP A 15 2.47 7.93 -17.68
N PRO A 16 1.75 7.95 -18.82
CA PRO A 16 0.44 8.61 -18.91
C PRO A 16 -0.65 7.93 -18.09
N GLU A 17 -0.46 6.68 -17.66
CA GLU A 17 -1.43 5.97 -16.82
C GLU A 17 -1.25 6.26 -15.32
N ARG A 18 -0.21 7.02 -14.94
CA ARG A 18 -0.01 7.41 -13.54
C ARG A 18 -1.10 8.37 -13.07
N GLY A 19 -1.80 7.95 -12.01
CA GLY A 19 -2.86 8.74 -11.41
C GLY A 19 -4.22 8.56 -12.08
N GLU A 20 -4.26 7.86 -13.22
CA GLU A 20 -5.51 7.49 -13.87
C GLU A 20 -6.29 6.47 -13.03
N VAL A 21 -7.61 6.48 -13.19
CA VAL A 21 -8.49 5.50 -12.55
C VAL A 21 -8.09 4.10 -13.00
N ARG A 22 -7.78 3.26 -12.02
CA ARG A 22 -7.31 1.90 -12.26
C ARG A 22 -8.42 0.98 -12.76
N ASP A 23 -9.61 1.08 -12.15
CA ASP A 23 -10.83 0.39 -12.59
C ASP A 23 -12.04 0.87 -11.76
N THR A 24 -13.22 0.36 -12.11
CA THR A 24 -14.45 0.48 -11.32
C THR A 24 -14.69 -0.81 -10.51
N LEU A 25 -15.00 -0.64 -9.23
CA LEU A 25 -15.43 -1.66 -8.28
C LEU A 25 -16.93 -1.54 -8.05
N HIS A 26 -17.58 -2.64 -7.65
CA HIS A 26 -19.00 -2.67 -7.32
C HIS A 26 -19.24 -2.95 -5.84
N LEU A 27 -20.34 -2.44 -5.29
CA LEU A 27 -20.74 -2.73 -3.91
C LEU A 27 -20.92 -4.24 -3.70
N GLY A 28 -20.35 -4.77 -2.61
CA GLY A 28 -20.36 -6.20 -2.29
C GLY A 28 -19.34 -7.03 -3.09
N GLU A 29 -18.54 -6.41 -3.96
CA GLU A 29 -17.48 -7.10 -4.69
C GLU A 29 -16.28 -7.42 -3.77
N THR A 30 -15.80 -8.66 -3.84
CA THR A 30 -14.48 -9.03 -3.29
C THR A 30 -13.44 -9.00 -4.41
N VAL A 31 -12.32 -8.31 -4.17
CA VAL A 31 -11.19 -8.19 -5.10
C VAL A 31 -9.86 -8.45 -4.41
N VAL A 32 -8.86 -8.82 -5.20
CA VAL A 32 -7.46 -8.91 -4.74
C VAL A 32 -6.68 -7.77 -5.35
N ILE A 33 -5.98 -7.00 -4.54
CA ILE A 33 -5.16 -5.88 -4.98
C ILE A 33 -3.72 -6.13 -4.55
N GLU A 34 -2.82 -6.25 -5.52
CA GLU A 34 -1.39 -6.28 -5.24
C GLU A 34 -0.90 -4.86 -4.99
N THR A 35 -0.38 -4.63 -3.78
CA THR A 35 0.21 -3.35 -3.38
C THR A 35 1.73 -3.41 -3.44
N VAL A 36 2.34 -2.24 -3.24
CA VAL A 36 3.79 -2.13 -3.08
C VAL A 36 4.13 -1.57 -1.70
N GLY A 37 5.11 -2.21 -1.06
CA GLY A 37 5.66 -1.74 0.21
C GLY A 37 6.49 -0.46 0.03
N GLY A 38 6.97 0.10 1.14
CA GLY A 38 7.62 1.42 1.22
C GLY A 38 8.87 1.68 0.37
N SER A 39 9.36 0.71 -0.42
CA SER A 39 10.61 0.79 -1.19
C SER A 39 10.49 0.22 -2.60
N ASP A 40 9.27 0.12 -3.14
CA ASP A 40 8.91 -0.16 -4.54
C ASP A 40 9.94 -0.87 -5.45
N HIS A 41 10.49 -1.99 -4.98
CA HIS A 41 11.49 -2.77 -5.73
C HIS A 41 12.82 -2.05 -6.01
N ASP A 42 13.19 -1.04 -5.22
CA ASP A 42 14.51 -0.40 -5.25
C ASP A 42 15.65 -1.44 -5.20
N TYR A 43 15.42 -2.57 -4.52
CA TYR A 43 16.33 -3.73 -4.46
C TYR A 43 16.48 -4.46 -5.80
N ALA A 44 15.40 -4.61 -6.57
CA ALA A 44 15.46 -5.22 -7.89
C ALA A 44 16.23 -4.31 -8.86
N ALA A 45 16.02 -2.99 -8.76
CA ALA A 45 16.81 -1.99 -9.48
C ALA A 45 18.29 -2.00 -9.06
N ALA A 46 18.58 -2.25 -7.78
CA ALA A 46 19.94 -2.42 -7.28
C ALA A 46 20.63 -3.72 -7.76
N GLY A 47 19.91 -4.63 -8.42
CA GLY A 47 20.46 -5.86 -9.00
C GLY A 47 20.78 -6.98 -7.99
N GLU A 48 20.60 -6.73 -6.69
CA GLU A 48 20.75 -7.72 -5.62
C GLU A 48 19.69 -7.51 -4.54
N THR A 49 19.29 -8.60 -3.88
CA THR A 49 18.38 -8.56 -2.72
C THR A 49 18.95 -9.44 -1.62
N ARG A 50 19.55 -8.83 -0.61
CA ARG A 50 20.15 -9.54 0.53
C ARG A 50 19.66 -8.98 1.87
N ALA A 51 19.59 -9.85 2.87
CA ALA A 51 19.21 -9.45 4.22
C ALA A 51 20.16 -8.35 4.74
N GLY A 52 19.59 -7.26 5.27
CA GLY A 52 20.34 -6.13 5.80
C GLY A 52 20.95 -5.22 4.74
N GLN A 53 20.67 -5.46 3.45
CA GLN A 53 21.07 -4.56 2.38
C GLN A 53 20.50 -3.18 2.63
N ILE A 54 21.36 -2.17 2.49
CA ILE A 54 20.97 -0.78 2.52
C ILE A 54 20.77 -0.32 1.09
N THR A 55 19.55 0.06 0.73
CA THR A 55 19.25 0.75 -0.52
C THR A 55 18.86 2.19 -0.24
N ALA A 56 19.37 3.09 -1.06
CA ALA A 56 18.79 4.41 -1.23
C ALA A 56 17.75 4.27 -2.35
N ALA A 57 16.53 4.76 -2.14
CA ALA A 57 15.67 5.02 -3.29
C ALA A 57 16.41 6.05 -4.19
N ASN A 58 16.07 6.29 -5.44
CA ASN A 58 16.62 7.45 -6.18
C ASN A 58 15.73 7.87 -7.34
N THR A 59 14.64 7.14 -7.53
CA THR A 59 13.70 7.28 -8.63
C THR A 59 12.28 7.16 -8.09
N PRO A 60 11.29 7.79 -8.72
CA PRO A 60 9.89 7.59 -8.38
C PRO A 60 9.48 6.13 -8.58
N ARG A 61 8.61 5.66 -7.68
CA ARG A 61 8.04 4.30 -7.68
C ARG A 61 7.44 3.95 -9.04
N TYR A 62 7.91 2.90 -9.69
CA TYR A 62 7.43 2.41 -10.98
C TYR A 62 6.22 1.48 -10.85
N SER A 63 6.01 0.78 -9.75
CA SER A 63 4.87 -0.15 -9.68
C SER A 63 3.53 0.57 -9.62
N ARG A 64 2.47 -0.15 -10.01
CA ARG A 64 1.11 0.37 -9.90
C ARG A 64 0.62 0.32 -8.44
N PRO A 65 0.26 1.45 -7.82
CA PRO A 65 -0.27 1.50 -6.47
C PRO A 65 -1.71 0.95 -6.42
N GLY A 66 -2.24 0.66 -5.24
CA GLY A 66 -3.56 0.04 -5.05
C GLY A 66 -4.75 0.95 -5.30
N GLY A 67 -4.71 1.80 -6.34
CA GLY A 67 -5.77 2.72 -6.73
C GLY A 67 -5.27 3.83 -7.67
N PRO A 68 -6.10 4.84 -7.96
CA PRO A 68 -7.47 5.00 -7.45
C PRO A 68 -8.48 4.08 -8.15
N PHE A 69 -9.48 3.61 -7.40
CA PHE A 69 -10.61 2.83 -7.91
C PHE A 69 -11.92 3.60 -7.73
N ILE A 70 -12.74 3.69 -8.78
CA ILE A 70 -14.10 4.19 -8.63
C ILE A 70 -14.95 3.08 -7.99
N ILE A 71 -15.79 3.41 -7.02
CA ILE A 71 -16.81 2.50 -6.47
C ILE A 71 -18.16 2.92 -7.05
N ASP A 72 -18.72 2.08 -7.91
CA ASP A 72 -19.98 2.35 -8.58
C ASP A 72 -21.13 2.52 -7.56
N GLY A 73 -21.96 3.53 -7.78
CA GLY A 73 -23.09 3.86 -6.92
C GLY A 73 -22.78 4.64 -5.64
N ILE A 74 -21.51 4.95 -5.33
CA ILE A 74 -21.16 5.82 -4.19
C ILE A 74 -21.37 7.29 -4.53
N GLU A 75 -22.10 8.00 -3.68
CA GLU A 75 -22.29 9.45 -3.75
C GLU A 75 -21.62 10.15 -2.54
N PRO A 76 -21.42 11.48 -2.57
CA PRO A 76 -20.98 12.23 -1.40
C PRO A 76 -21.88 11.99 -0.18
N ASP A 77 -21.27 11.94 1.00
CA ASP A 77 -21.86 11.62 2.31
C ASP A 77 -22.24 10.16 2.58
N ASP A 78 -22.12 9.26 1.60
CA ASP A 78 -22.26 7.83 1.84
C ASP A 78 -21.12 7.29 2.72
N TRP A 79 -21.44 6.29 3.56
CA TRP A 79 -20.43 5.53 4.28
C TRP A 79 -20.01 4.32 3.46
N VAL A 80 -18.72 4.23 3.15
CA VAL A 80 -18.13 3.06 2.50
C VAL A 80 -17.50 2.17 3.56
N ALA A 81 -18.03 0.95 3.69
CA ALA A 81 -17.44 -0.10 4.51
C ALA A 81 -16.50 -0.95 3.66
N ILE A 82 -15.24 -1.06 4.09
CA ILE A 82 -14.20 -1.82 3.39
C ILE A 82 -13.73 -2.91 4.34
N GLU A 83 -14.05 -4.16 4.00
CA GLU A 83 -13.63 -5.33 4.76
C GLU A 83 -12.28 -5.83 4.26
N ILE A 84 -11.30 -5.94 5.16
CA ILE A 84 -10.01 -6.55 4.86
C ILE A 84 -10.12 -8.03 5.15
N VAL A 85 -10.38 -8.82 4.11
CA VAL A 85 -10.63 -10.27 4.25
C VAL A 85 -9.33 -11.01 4.59
N ASP A 86 -8.26 -10.76 3.83
CA ASP A 86 -6.98 -11.44 3.97
C ASP A 86 -5.83 -10.58 3.43
N MET A 87 -4.61 -10.87 3.86
CA MET A 87 -3.38 -10.21 3.40
C MET A 87 -2.22 -11.19 3.31
N GLU A 88 -1.58 -11.24 2.13
CA GLU A 88 -0.37 -12.01 1.89
C GLU A 88 0.85 -11.08 1.81
N CYS A 89 1.82 -11.29 2.70
CA CYS A 89 3.09 -10.57 2.64
C CYS A 89 4.00 -11.16 1.55
N GLY A 90 4.70 -10.28 0.84
CA GLY A 90 5.81 -10.68 -0.02
C GLY A 90 7.00 -11.23 0.78
N PRO A 91 8.00 -11.81 0.10
CA PRO A 91 9.15 -12.47 0.74
C PRO A 91 10.12 -11.51 1.44
N TYR A 92 9.89 -10.20 1.39
CA TYR A 92 10.73 -9.17 1.98
C TYR A 92 9.90 -7.99 2.49
N GLY A 93 10.28 -7.48 3.66
CA GLY A 93 9.84 -6.20 4.22
C GLY A 93 10.96 -5.17 4.20
N PHE A 94 10.59 -3.90 4.33
CA PHE A 94 11.52 -2.77 4.32
C PHE A 94 11.36 -1.98 5.60
N TYR A 95 12.48 -1.74 6.28
CA TYR A 95 12.51 -0.93 7.49
C TYR A 95 13.56 0.15 7.36
N ARG A 96 13.37 1.23 8.11
CA ARG A 96 14.38 2.29 8.20
C ARG A 96 15.20 2.03 9.46
N ASN A 97 16.53 2.05 9.33
CA ASN A 97 17.38 2.23 10.50
C ASN A 97 17.28 3.70 10.91
N ALA A 98 16.39 3.98 11.85
CA ALA A 98 16.08 5.32 12.34
C ALA A 98 17.26 5.91 13.13
N GLY A 99 18.24 6.45 12.40
CA GLY A 99 19.10 7.50 12.95
C GLY A 99 18.30 8.80 13.13
N PRO A 100 18.83 9.78 13.89
CA PRO A 100 18.11 11.02 14.26
C PRO A 100 17.68 11.91 13.08
N HIS A 101 18.00 11.55 11.83
CA HIS A 101 17.76 12.34 10.63
C HIS A 101 16.67 11.78 9.72
N TRP A 102 15.87 10.81 10.18
CA TRP A 102 14.87 10.15 9.33
C TRP A 102 15.47 9.70 7.98
N GLY A 103 16.59 8.98 8.08
CA GLY A 103 17.44 8.65 6.95
C GLY A 103 16.68 7.96 5.82
N TYR A 104 17.07 8.28 4.60
CA TYR A 104 16.50 7.75 3.36
C TYR A 104 16.90 6.29 3.06
N TRP A 105 17.76 5.72 3.88
CA TRP A 105 18.22 4.34 3.78
C TRP A 105 17.13 3.35 4.19
N ARG A 106 16.92 2.36 3.32
CA ARG A 106 15.99 1.26 3.51
C ARG A 106 16.80 -0.02 3.72
N CYS A 107 16.49 -0.75 4.79
CA CYS A 107 17.08 -2.04 5.09
C CYS A 107 16.10 -3.15 4.71
N VAL A 108 16.64 -4.23 4.14
CA VAL A 108 15.84 -5.39 3.73
C VAL A 108 15.74 -6.40 4.87
N ALA A 109 14.52 -6.77 5.26
CA ALA A 109 14.24 -7.87 6.17
C ALA A 109 13.55 -9.02 5.41
N PRO A 110 14.13 -10.23 5.36
CA PRO A 110 13.43 -11.39 4.80
C PRO A 110 12.16 -11.73 5.58
N VAL A 111 11.13 -12.14 4.84
CA VAL A 111 9.87 -12.66 5.38
C VAL A 111 9.71 -14.10 4.93
N ARG A 112 9.61 -15.02 5.88
CA ARG A 112 9.42 -16.46 5.63
C ARG A 112 8.82 -17.13 6.86
N ASP A 113 8.09 -18.21 6.65
CA ASP A 113 7.54 -19.04 7.73
C ASP A 113 6.67 -18.25 8.73
N GLY A 114 5.99 -17.18 8.26
CA GLY A 114 5.17 -16.29 9.09
C GLY A 114 5.97 -15.34 10.00
N LEU A 115 7.28 -15.18 9.74
CA LEU A 115 8.19 -14.37 10.54
C LEU A 115 8.90 -13.31 9.68
N VAL A 116 9.17 -12.16 10.28
CA VAL A 116 10.06 -11.12 9.75
C VAL A 116 11.41 -11.25 10.43
N HIS A 117 12.48 -11.42 9.66
CA HIS A 117 13.85 -11.58 10.15
C HIS A 117 14.63 -10.29 9.97
N PHE A 118 14.78 -9.52 11.06
CA PHE A 118 15.64 -8.35 11.12
C PHE A 118 17.08 -8.77 11.44
N PRO A 119 18.05 -8.51 10.57
CA PRO A 119 19.44 -8.80 10.87
C PRO A 119 19.98 -7.98 12.05
N PRO A 120 20.91 -8.53 12.85
CA PRO A 120 21.50 -9.85 12.67
C PRO A 120 20.63 -11.01 13.17
N ASP A 121 19.82 -10.84 14.21
CA ASP A 121 19.19 -11.94 14.95
C ASP A 121 17.82 -11.61 15.58
N PHE A 122 17.22 -10.46 15.24
CA PHE A 122 15.90 -10.07 15.77
C PHE A 122 14.77 -10.61 14.88
N VAL A 123 13.84 -11.37 15.46
CA VAL A 123 12.77 -12.03 14.69
C VAL A 123 11.43 -11.77 15.35
N VAL A 124 10.43 -11.42 14.55
CA VAL A 124 9.06 -11.16 15.02
C VAL A 124 8.02 -11.84 14.14
N PRO A 125 6.84 -12.18 14.68
CA PRO A 125 5.73 -12.64 13.87
C PRO A 125 5.28 -11.59 12.85
N VAL A 126 4.90 -12.05 11.67
CA VAL A 126 4.20 -11.23 10.69
C VAL A 126 2.81 -10.89 11.21
N ARG A 127 2.46 -9.61 11.19
CA ARG A 127 1.10 -9.11 11.46
C ARG A 127 0.80 -8.00 10.45
N PRO A 128 0.27 -8.34 9.28
CA PRO A 128 0.16 -7.41 8.17
C PRO A 128 -0.88 -6.34 8.46
N MET A 129 -0.61 -5.12 7.99
CA MET A 129 -1.58 -4.03 8.03
C MET A 129 -1.50 -3.13 6.81
N ILE A 130 -2.56 -2.38 6.55
CA ILE A 130 -2.59 -1.35 5.51
C ILE A 130 -2.35 0.01 6.18
N GLY A 131 -1.24 0.68 5.85
CA GLY A 131 -0.90 2.00 6.39
C GLY A 131 -1.72 3.13 5.76
N VAL A 132 -1.93 3.08 4.44
CA VAL A 132 -2.74 4.04 3.69
C VAL A 132 -4.00 3.36 3.17
N ILE A 133 -5.16 3.85 3.61
CA ILE A 133 -6.45 3.53 3.00
C ILE A 133 -7.31 4.79 3.03
N GLU A 134 -7.76 5.23 1.86
CA GLU A 134 -8.39 6.54 1.72
C GLU A 134 -9.42 6.60 0.59
N LEU A 135 -10.37 7.51 0.74
CA LEU A 135 -11.24 8.00 -0.32
C LEU A 135 -10.80 9.41 -0.71
N GLU A 136 -11.16 9.86 -1.91
CA GLU A 136 -10.81 11.20 -2.37
C GLU A 136 -11.50 12.27 -1.52
N SER A 137 -10.68 13.19 -1.00
CA SER A 137 -11.10 14.34 -0.20
C SER A 137 -11.57 15.50 -1.07
N VAL A 138 -12.56 16.27 -0.60
CA VAL A 138 -12.91 17.55 -1.23
C VAL A 138 -11.97 18.69 -0.85
N ALA A 139 -11.26 18.55 0.27
CA ALA A 139 -10.39 19.56 0.84
C ALA A 139 -8.97 19.48 0.26
N SER A 140 -8.34 20.65 0.07
CA SER A 140 -6.92 20.77 -0.32
C SER A 140 -5.96 20.30 0.77
N HIS A 141 -6.41 20.30 2.03
CA HIS A 141 -5.75 19.71 3.17
C HIS A 141 -6.65 18.57 3.67
N PRO A 142 -6.41 17.33 3.20
CA PRO A 142 -7.34 16.24 3.41
C PRO A 142 -7.55 15.94 4.90
N ILE A 143 -8.81 15.85 5.31
CA ILE A 143 -9.27 15.43 6.64
C ILE A 143 -10.44 14.46 6.46
N ASP A 144 -10.67 13.57 7.43
CA ASP A 144 -11.84 12.68 7.47
C ASP A 144 -12.08 11.84 6.21
N HIS A 145 -11.01 11.41 5.55
CA HIS A 145 -11.02 10.65 4.30
C HIS A 145 -10.24 9.33 4.42
N GLY A 146 -9.85 8.96 5.65
CA GLY A 146 -8.84 7.95 5.90
C GLY A 146 -7.45 8.57 5.89
N GLY A 147 -6.63 8.18 4.91
CA GLY A 147 -5.30 8.73 4.67
C GLY A 147 -4.19 7.76 5.09
N ASN A 148 -2.99 8.30 5.32
CA ASN A 148 -1.89 7.57 5.94
C ASN A 148 -2.10 7.46 7.46
N MET A 149 -2.99 6.56 7.86
CA MET A 149 -3.39 6.41 9.27
C MET A 149 -2.38 5.60 10.09
N ASP A 150 -1.65 4.68 9.46
CA ASP A 150 -0.70 3.79 10.13
C ASP A 150 -1.30 3.07 11.37
N PHE A 151 -2.61 2.77 11.32
CA PHE A 151 -3.29 2.04 12.39
C PHE A 151 -3.13 0.53 12.21
N ASN A 152 -2.42 -0.09 13.15
CA ASN A 152 -2.18 -1.54 13.17
C ASN A 152 -3.42 -2.44 13.26
N SER A 153 -4.61 -1.85 13.46
CA SER A 153 -5.88 -2.56 13.50
C SER A 153 -6.52 -2.68 12.11
N ILE A 154 -5.96 -2.02 11.09
CA ILE A 154 -6.35 -2.17 9.68
C ILE A 154 -5.63 -3.40 9.13
N GLN A 155 -6.13 -4.58 9.51
CA GLN A 155 -5.52 -5.90 9.28
C GLN A 155 -6.62 -6.91 8.84
N PRO A 156 -6.28 -8.15 8.45
CA PRO A 156 -7.28 -9.18 8.15
C PRO A 156 -8.34 -9.34 9.25
N GLY A 157 -9.61 -9.41 8.86
CA GLY A 157 -10.78 -9.45 9.75
C GLY A 157 -11.26 -8.09 10.26
N SER A 158 -10.66 -6.98 9.83
CA SER A 158 -11.13 -5.62 10.17
C SER A 158 -12.07 -5.05 9.11
N THR A 159 -12.94 -4.12 9.51
CA THR A 159 -13.78 -3.33 8.60
C THR A 159 -13.58 -1.85 8.86
N ILE A 160 -13.15 -1.13 7.83
CA ILE A 160 -12.89 0.31 7.88
C ILE A 160 -14.09 1.02 7.29
N HIS A 161 -14.54 2.08 7.95
CA HIS A 161 -15.66 2.89 7.50
C HIS A 161 -15.16 4.29 7.19
N ILE A 162 -15.24 4.69 5.92
CA ILE A 162 -14.82 6.03 5.47
C ILE A 162 -16.02 6.69 4.81
N ARG A 163 -16.29 7.94 5.18
CA ARG A 163 -17.33 8.72 4.52
C ARG A 163 -16.82 9.25 3.19
N ALA A 164 -17.54 8.97 2.11
CA ALA A 164 -17.22 9.50 0.80
C ALA A 164 -17.47 11.01 0.76
N GLN A 165 -16.49 11.76 0.24
CA GLN A 165 -16.63 13.21 0.02
C GLN A 165 -16.85 13.54 -1.47
N ARG A 166 -16.51 12.59 -2.35
CA ARG A 166 -16.64 12.67 -3.81
C ARG A 166 -17.46 11.48 -4.32
N LYS A 167 -18.16 11.71 -5.43
CA LYS A 167 -18.85 10.65 -6.18
C LYS A 167 -17.83 9.58 -6.59
N GLY A 168 -18.21 8.32 -6.43
CA GLY A 168 -17.36 7.18 -6.72
C GLY A 168 -16.32 6.87 -5.64
N GLY A 169 -16.13 7.73 -4.63
CA GLY A 169 -15.18 7.53 -3.54
C GLY A 169 -13.69 7.58 -3.91
N CYS A 170 -13.30 7.14 -5.12
CA CYS A 170 -11.92 7.10 -5.61
C CYS A 170 -10.97 6.42 -4.61
N LEU A 171 -11.30 5.17 -4.24
CA LEU A 171 -10.58 4.38 -3.24
C LEU A 171 -9.12 4.19 -3.62
N PHE A 172 -8.23 4.47 -2.68
CA PHE A 172 -6.83 4.15 -2.75
C PHE A 172 -6.39 3.36 -1.51
N LEU A 173 -5.55 2.36 -1.72
CA LEU A 173 -4.84 1.68 -0.63
C LEU A 173 -3.39 1.38 -0.97
N GLY A 174 -2.53 1.42 0.04
CA GLY A 174 -1.10 1.26 -0.11
C GLY A 174 -0.37 1.29 1.24
N ASP A 175 0.95 1.43 1.16
CA ASP A 175 1.86 1.42 2.30
C ASP A 175 1.57 0.27 3.29
N THR A 176 1.50 -0.95 2.76
CA THR A 176 1.30 -2.13 3.59
C THR A 176 2.55 -2.42 4.42
N HIS A 177 2.37 -2.73 5.69
CA HIS A 177 3.46 -3.08 6.63
C HIS A 177 3.41 -4.56 6.99
#